data_AF-A0A7X9F4V8-F1
#
_entry.id   AF-A0A7X9F4V8-F1
#
_cell.length_a   1.000
_cell.length_b   1.000
_cell.length_c   1.000
_cell.angle_alpha   90.00
_cell.angle_beta   90.00
_cell.angle_gamma   90.00
#
_symmetry.space_group_name_H-M   'P 1'
#
loop_
_entity.id
_entity.type
_entity.pdbx_description
1 polymer ?
#
loop_
_entity_poly.entity_id
_entity_poly.type
_entity_poly.pdbx_seq_one_letter_code
_entity_poly.pdbx_strand_id
1 'polypeptide(L)' 'QYNKNVVNTESGTGSGQGFGRYTLETIARNSGKDVSELIALLKEKGIDAKPETNLRDIASQLQAPPREVYEMLAGK' A
#
# COMPACT_ATOMS: atom_id res chain seq x y z
N GLN A 1 -10.65 -23.84 4.13
CA GLN A 1 -10.11 -23.62 2.78
C GLN A 1 -10.08 -22.12 2.51
N TYR A 2 -8.93 -21.48 2.69
CA TYR A 2 -8.77 -20.07 2.33
C TYR A 2 -8.72 -20.00 0.80
N ASN A 3 -9.79 -19.48 0.18
CA ASN A 3 -9.92 -19.42 -1.28
C ASN A 3 -8.99 -18.34 -1.84
N LYS A 4 -7.88 -18.79 -2.44
CA LYS A 4 -6.95 -17.98 -3.22
C LYS A 4 -7.56 -17.71 -4.60
N ASN A 5 -8.43 -16.69 -4.70
CA ASN A 5 -8.88 -16.20 -6.00
C ASN A 5 -7.78 -15.36 -6.64
N VAL A 6 -7.07 -15.97 -7.58
CA VAL A 6 -6.22 -15.29 -8.56
C VAL A 6 -7.10 -14.43 -9.47
N VAL A 7 -6.93 -13.12 -9.41
CA VAL A 7 -7.49 -12.19 -10.41
C VAL A 7 -6.38 -11.31 -10.93
N ASN A 8 -5.88 -11.69 -12.10
CA ASN A 8 -5.14 -10.83 -13.00
C ASN A 8 -6.16 -10.08 -13.87
N THR A 9 -6.35 -8.78 -13.64
CA THR A 9 -6.98 -7.90 -14.63
C THR A 9 -6.42 -6.49 -14.53
N GLU A 10 -5.69 -6.15 -15.57
CA GLU A 10 -5.28 -4.82 -15.97
C GLU A 10 -6.51 -3.96 -16.33
N SER A 11 -6.37 -2.63 -16.29
CA SER A 11 -7.30 -1.60 -16.79
C SER A 11 -8.58 -1.27 -15.96
N GLY A 12 -8.45 -0.19 -15.18
CA GLY A 12 -9.42 0.87 -14.86
C GLY A 12 -10.93 0.58 -14.84
N THR A 13 -11.51 0.65 -13.62
CA THR A 13 -12.76 1.36 -13.22
C THR A 13 -13.29 0.76 -11.91
N GLY A 14 -12.43 0.69 -10.89
CA GLY A 14 -12.87 0.33 -9.55
C GLY A 14 -13.15 1.59 -8.75
N SER A 15 -14.39 1.75 -8.28
CA SER A 15 -14.90 2.83 -7.43
C SER A 15 -14.25 2.92 -6.03
N GLY A 16 -12.99 2.47 -5.88
CA GLY A 16 -12.15 2.82 -4.75
C GLY A 16 -11.53 4.19 -4.98
N GLN A 17 -11.23 4.95 -3.93
CA GLN A 17 -10.66 6.31 -3.98
C GLN A 17 -9.30 6.43 -4.72
N GLY A 18 -8.84 5.36 -5.37
CA GLY A 18 -7.58 5.31 -6.11
C GLY A 18 -6.39 5.09 -5.18
N PHE A 19 -6.55 4.45 -4.03
CA PHE A 19 -5.42 4.18 -3.13
C PHE A 19 -4.31 3.39 -3.81
N GLY A 20 -4.64 2.44 -4.69
CA GLY A 20 -3.62 1.63 -5.39
C GLY A 20 -2.66 2.41 -6.29
N ARG A 21 -2.95 3.68 -6.66
CA ARG A 21 -2.02 4.56 -7.41
C ARG A 21 -1.18 5.46 -6.49
N TYR A 22 -1.42 5.45 -5.18
CA TYR A 22 -0.64 6.27 -4.26
C TYR A 22 0.72 5.64 -4.05
N THR A 23 1.76 6.46 -4.10
CA THR A 23 3.11 6.06 -3.71
C THR A 23 3.28 6.18 -2.20
N LEU A 24 4.29 5.52 -1.65
CA LEU A 24 4.64 5.64 -0.23
C LEU A 24 4.90 7.10 0.16
N GLU A 25 5.57 7.86 -0.70
CA GLU A 25 5.77 9.31 -0.51
C GLU A 25 4.45 10.09 -0.44
N THR A 26 3.50 9.77 -1.32
CA THR A 26 2.17 10.42 -1.32
C THR A 26 1.44 10.17 0.00
N ILE A 27 1.52 8.94 0.52
CA ILE A 27 0.88 8.56 1.78
C ILE A 27 1.51 9.30 2.96
N ALA A 28 2.85 9.34 3.01
CA ALA A 28 3.59 10.08 4.02
C ALA A 28 3.18 11.56 4.05
N ARG A 29 3.18 12.21 2.88
CA ARG A 29 2.79 13.62 2.74
C ARG A 29 1.34 13.87 3.18
N ASN A 30 0.39 13.05 2.74
CA ASN A 30 -1.02 13.20 3.08
C ASN A 30 -1.31 12.96 4.57
N SER A 31 -0.44 12.21 5.24
CA SER A 31 -0.59 11.85 6.66
C SER A 31 0.27 12.72 7.58
N GLY A 32 1.08 13.64 7.02
CA GLY A 32 2.03 14.45 7.79
C GLY A 32 3.14 13.65 8.45
N LYS A 33 3.52 12.50 7.86
CA LYS A 33 4.57 11.60 8.35
C LYS A 33 5.82 11.68 7.47
N ASP A 34 6.95 11.24 8.00
CA ASP A 34 8.17 11.09 7.19
C ASP A 34 8.13 9.80 6.37
N VAL A 35 8.56 9.86 5.10
CA VAL A 35 8.59 8.68 4.23
C VAL A 35 9.56 7.61 4.73
N SER A 36 10.66 8.02 5.37
CA SER A 36 11.67 7.11 5.93
C SER A 36 11.12 6.33 7.13
N GLU A 37 10.24 6.95 7.93
CA GLU A 37 9.52 6.25 9.01
C GLU A 37 8.60 5.16 8.46
N LEU A 38 7.88 5.45 7.37
CA LEU A 38 7.03 4.45 6.71
C LEU A 38 7.86 3.31 6.09
N ILE A 39 9.01 3.63 5.49
CA ILE A 39 9.95 2.63 4.96
C ILE A 39 10.46 1.73 6.09
N ALA A 40 10.84 2.31 7.23
CA ALA A 40 11.30 1.53 8.39
C ALA A 40 10.21 0.57 8.89
N LEU A 41 8.97 1.05 9.02
CA LEU A 41 7.83 0.23 9.42
C LEU A 41 7.58 -0.93 8.44
N LEU A 42 7.64 -0.66 7.13
CA LEU A 42 7.49 -1.71 6.11
C LEU A 42 8.66 -2.71 6.14
N LYS A 43 9.86 -2.24 6.44
CA LYS A 43 11.05 -3.09 6.57
C LYS A 43 10.97 -4.02 7.78
N GLU A 44 10.37 -3.57 8.89
CA GLU A 44 10.05 -4.45 10.04
C GLU A 44 9.06 -5.56 9.67
N LYS A 45 8.25 -5.36 8.63
CA LYS A 45 7.35 -6.36 8.04
C LYS A 45 8.00 -7.20 6.93
N GLY A 46 9.30 -7.03 6.70
CA GLY A 46 10.04 -7.76 5.65
C GLY A 46 9.84 -7.21 4.24
N ILE A 47 9.36 -5.98 4.09
CA ILE A 47 9.12 -5.34 2.79
C ILE A 47 10.18 -4.28 2.53
N ASP A 48 10.88 -4.42 1.40
CA ASP A 48 11.80 -3.40 0.90
C ASP A 48 11.02 -2.45 -0.02
N ALA A 49 10.48 -1.38 0.56
CA ALA A 49 9.74 -0.35 -0.17
C ALA A 49 10.58 0.90 -0.39
N LYS A 50 10.36 1.56 -1.53
CA LYS A 50 10.94 2.86 -1.89
C LYS A 50 9.86 3.95 -1.86
N PRO A 51 10.24 5.23 -1.79
CA PRO A 51 9.28 6.35 -1.84
C PRO A 51 8.32 6.29 -3.05
N GLU A 52 8.82 5.80 -4.19
CA GLU A 52 8.10 5.64 -5.45
C GLU A 52 7.25 4.35 -5.53
N THR A 53 7.46 3.40 -4.61
CA THR A 53 6.70 2.15 -4.58
C THR A 53 5.23 2.45 -4.33
N ASN A 54 4.38 1.88 -5.16
CA ASN A 54 2.95 2.11 -5.06
C ASN A 54 2.33 1.24 -3.96
N LEU A 55 1.20 1.70 -3.43
CA LEU A 55 0.47 1.05 -2.37
C LEU A 55 -0.10 -0.32 -2.78
N ARG A 56 -0.38 -0.53 -4.08
CA ARG A 56 -0.86 -1.81 -4.59
C ARG A 56 0.23 -2.90 -4.48
N ASP A 57 1.48 -2.57 -4.74
CA ASP A 57 2.61 -3.48 -4.65
C ASP A 57 2.90 -3.83 -3.19
N ILE A 58 2.87 -2.83 -2.30
CA ILE A 58 3.02 -3.04 -0.86
C ILE A 58 1.87 -3.93 -0.33
N ALA A 59 0.64 -3.64 -0.73
CA ALA A 59 -0.54 -4.43 -0.39
C ALA A 59 -0.46 -5.88 -0.87
N SER A 60 0.06 -6.10 -2.08
CA SER A 60 0.26 -7.44 -2.63
C SER A 60 1.29 -8.23 -1.82
N GLN A 61 2.36 -7.59 -1.35
CA GLN A 61 3.38 -8.22 -0.50
C GLN A 61 2.86 -8.52 0.91
N LEU A 62 2.04 -7.64 1.50
CA LEU A 62 1.40 -7.87 2.80
C LEU A 62 0.19 -8.81 2.72
N GLN A 63 -0.25 -9.19 1.52
CA GLN A 63 -1.50 -9.92 1.28
C GLN A 63 -2.71 -9.23 1.94
N ALA A 64 -2.70 -7.90 1.95
CA ALA A 64 -3.73 -7.07 2.56
C ALA A 64 -4.37 -6.14 1.51
N PRO A 65 -5.62 -5.69 1.68
CA PRO A 65 -6.24 -4.70 0.80
C PRO A 65 -5.50 -3.35 0.82
N PRO A 66 -5.32 -2.63 -0.30
CA PRO A 66 -4.63 -1.34 -0.32
C PRO A 66 -5.19 -0.31 0.66
N ARG A 67 -6.51 -0.33 0.90
CA ARG A 67 -7.16 0.55 1.88
C ARG A 67 -6.67 0.30 3.31
N GLU A 68 -6.54 -0.96 3.70
CA GLU A 68 -6.07 -1.35 5.04
C GLU A 68 -4.60 -0.96 5.22
N VAL A 69 -3.77 -1.18 4.21
CA VAL A 69 -2.37 -0.74 4.23
C VAL A 69 -2.27 0.78 4.31
N TYR A 70 -3.14 1.51 3.60
CA TYR A 70 -3.21 2.96 3.72
C TYR A 70 -3.55 3.39 5.15
N GLU A 71 -4.56 2.79 5.78
CA GLU A 71 -4.97 3.10 7.16
C GLU A 71 -3.82 2.81 8.15
N MET A 72 -3.16 1.66 8.01
CA MET A 72 -1.98 1.29 8.81
C MET A 72 -0.85 2.33 8.69
N LEU A 73 -0.51 2.73 7.46
CA LEU A 73 0.56 3.70 7.21
C LEU A 73 0.17 5.12 7.63
N ALA A 74 -1.06 5.54 7.35
CA ALA A 74 -1.58 6.86 7.69
C ALA A 74 -1.84 7.02 9.19
N GLY A 75 -1.94 5.92 9.95
CA GLY A 75 -2.27 5.92 11.37
C GLY A 75 -3.72 6.32 11.65
N LYS A 76 -4.65 5.82 10.83
CA LYS A 76 -6.10 6.02 10.99
C LYS A 76 -6.82 4.73 11.35
#